data_AF-A0A4S8L5W4-F1
#
_entry.id   AF-A0A4S8L5W4-F1
#
_cell.length_a   1.000
_cell.length_b   1.000
_cell.length_c   1.000
_cell.angle_alpha   90.00
_cell.angle_beta   90.00
_cell.angle_gamma   90.00
#
_symmetry.space_group_name_H-M   'P 1'
#
loop_
_entity.id
_entity.type
_entity.pdbx_description
1 polymer ?
#
loop_
_entity_poly.entity_id
_entity_poly.type
_entity_poly.pdbx_seq_one_letter_code
_entity_poly.pdbx_strand_id
1 'polypeptide(L)'
;AASPTATFCSGQVGTSDCVAIPVVSDECINFTGGLTILNKEISWAVIPDGFVCTLFAQFGCSTARSSNSQDEISLVGGTHDILNVPGIAGPTNFNDMPSSVSCSPV
;
A
#
# COMPACT_ATOMS: atom_id res chain seq x y z
N ALA A 1 -8.32 -4.48 22.98
CA ALA A 1 -7.25 -3.84 22.20
C ALA A 1 -7.79 -3.58 20.80
N ALA A 2 -7.57 -2.40 20.23
CA ALA A 2 -7.91 -2.15 18.83
C ALA A 2 -6.89 -2.89 17.95
N SER A 3 -7.35 -3.52 16.87
CA SER A 3 -6.43 -4.07 15.87
C SER A 3 -5.64 -2.92 15.23
N PRO A 4 -4.33 -3.07 14.97
CA PRO A 4 -3.56 -2.06 14.24
C PRO A 4 -4.17 -1.88 12.85
N THR A 5 -4.30 -0.63 12.39
CA THR A 5 -4.90 -0.29 11.09
C THR A 5 -3.89 0.46 10.24
N ALA A 6 -3.74 0.04 8.99
CA ALA A 6 -3.05 0.82 7.97
C ALA A 6 -4.08 1.67 7.24
N THR A 7 -3.76 2.94 6.99
CA THR A 7 -4.66 3.87 6.31
C THR A 7 -4.11 4.15 4.92
N PHE A 8 -4.94 3.97 3.90
CA PHE A 8 -4.61 4.23 2.51
C PHE A 8 -5.57 5.25 1.94
N CYS A 9 -5.06 6.19 1.15
CA CYS A 9 -5.86 7.34 0.75
C CYS A 9 -5.61 7.75 -0.69
N SER A 10 -6.66 8.24 -1.34
CA SER A 10 -6.62 8.71 -2.72
C SER A 10 -6.44 10.23 -2.84
N GLY A 11 -5.84 10.65 -3.95
CA GLY A 11 -5.72 12.05 -4.34
C GLY A 11 -4.69 12.88 -3.55
N GLN A 12 -4.71 14.21 -3.78
CA GLN A 12 -3.78 15.13 -3.11
C GLN A 12 -4.01 15.22 -1.60
N VAL A 13 -2.91 15.50 -0.87
CA VAL A 13 -2.91 15.79 0.56
C VAL A 13 -3.91 16.91 0.87
N GLY A 14 -4.98 16.59 1.60
CA GLY A 14 -5.99 17.57 2.07
C GLY A 14 -7.38 17.47 1.41
N THR A 15 -7.57 16.61 0.41
CA THR A 15 -8.87 16.36 -0.25
C THR A 15 -9.30 14.88 -0.24
N SER A 16 -8.60 14.04 0.54
CA SER A 16 -8.47 12.60 0.30
C SER A 16 -9.60 11.73 0.85
N ASP A 17 -10.08 10.77 0.05
CA ASP A 17 -10.86 9.63 0.54
C ASP A 17 -9.89 8.61 1.14
N CYS A 18 -9.98 8.41 2.45
CA CYS A 18 -9.13 7.51 3.20
C CYS A 18 -9.89 6.29 3.68
N VAL A 19 -9.24 5.14 3.59
CA VAL A 19 -9.75 3.88 4.11
C VAL A 19 -8.76 3.29 5.10
N ALA A 20 -9.22 3.04 6.31
CA ALA A 20 -8.48 2.28 7.30
C ALA A 20 -8.75 0.79 7.09
N ILE A 21 -7.68 0.04 6.81
CA ILE A 21 -7.69 -1.40 6.64
C ILE A 21 -7.06 -2.04 7.89
N PRO A 22 -7.77 -2.91 8.63
CA PRO A 22 -7.19 -3.68 9.72
C PRO A 22 -6.01 -4.51 9.20
N VAL A 23 -4.87 -4.40 9.87
CA VAL A 23 -3.69 -5.18 9.53
C VAL A 23 -3.82 -6.55 10.21
N VAL A 24 -4.03 -7.57 9.39
CA VAL A 24 -3.96 -8.97 9.77
C VAL A 24 -2.71 -9.55 9.11
N SER A 25 -1.88 -10.24 9.88
CA SER A 25 -0.58 -10.73 9.40
C SER A 25 -0.72 -11.58 8.14
N ASP A 26 0.03 -11.21 7.09
CA ASP A 26 0.19 -11.96 5.84
C ASP A 26 -1.09 -12.18 5.02
N GLU A 27 -2.16 -11.46 5.33
CA GLU A 27 -3.36 -11.47 4.50
C GLU A 27 -3.15 -10.59 3.27
N CYS A 28 -3.44 -11.13 2.09
CA CYS A 28 -3.47 -10.34 0.87
C CYS A 28 -4.86 -9.74 0.65
N ILE A 29 -4.92 -8.41 0.59
CA ILE A 29 -6.16 -7.67 0.44
C ILE A 29 -6.19 -7.03 -0.95
N ASN A 30 -7.15 -7.45 -1.76
CA ASN A 30 -7.42 -6.83 -3.06
C ASN A 30 -8.29 -5.59 -2.91
N PHE A 31 -7.98 -4.54 -3.66
CA PHE A 31 -8.81 -3.33 -3.73
C PHE A 31 -10.02 -3.54 -4.64
N THR A 32 -10.94 -4.40 -4.20
CA THR A 32 -12.18 -4.73 -4.91
C THR A 32 -13.39 -4.53 -3.98
N GLY A 33 -14.59 -4.58 -4.55
CA GLY A 33 -15.82 -4.35 -3.78
C GLY A 33 -15.83 -2.97 -3.13
N GLY A 34 -15.97 -2.90 -1.81
CA GLY A 34 -15.94 -1.64 -1.05
C GLY A 34 -14.59 -0.92 -1.07
N LEU A 35 -13.51 -1.59 -1.46
CA LEU A 35 -12.15 -1.02 -1.57
C LEU A 35 -11.81 -0.53 -2.98
N THR A 36 -12.75 -0.61 -3.94
CA THR A 36 -12.49 -0.20 -5.34
C THR A 36 -12.06 1.27 -5.45
N ILE A 37 -12.43 2.11 -4.47
CA ILE A 37 -12.00 3.51 -4.38
C ILE A 37 -10.49 3.70 -4.17
N LEU A 38 -9.78 2.64 -3.74
CA LEU A 38 -8.33 2.62 -3.58
C LEU A 38 -7.62 2.03 -4.79
N ASN A 39 -8.33 1.30 -5.65
CA ASN A 39 -7.71 0.56 -6.74
C ASN A 39 -7.15 1.53 -7.79
N LYS A 40 -5.82 1.59 -7.87
CA LYS A 40 -5.07 2.52 -8.74
C LYS A 40 -5.39 3.99 -8.46
N GLU A 41 -5.67 4.29 -7.21
CA GLU A 41 -6.00 5.65 -6.76
C GLU A 41 -5.20 6.07 -5.52
N ILE A 42 -4.42 5.16 -4.91
CA ILE A 42 -3.64 5.49 -3.70
C ILE A 42 -2.52 6.47 -4.07
N SER A 43 -2.42 7.54 -3.28
CA SER A 43 -1.36 8.54 -3.35
C SER A 43 -0.56 8.68 -2.06
N TRP A 44 -1.14 8.28 -0.92
CA TRP A 44 -0.46 8.28 0.37
C TRP A 44 -0.95 7.17 1.29
N ALA A 45 -0.09 6.77 2.22
CA ALA A 45 -0.37 5.71 3.19
C ALA A 45 0.18 6.05 4.58
N VAL A 46 -0.49 5.57 5.62
CA VAL A 46 -0.02 5.60 7.01
C VAL A 46 0.01 4.17 7.52
N ILE A 47 1.22 3.69 7.80
CA ILE A 47 1.48 2.34 8.28
C ILE A 47 1.70 2.39 9.80
N PRO A 48 1.03 1.52 10.58
CA PRO A 48 1.25 1.48 12.03
C PRO A 48 2.69 1.06 12.36
N ASP A 49 3.23 1.60 13.44
CA ASP A 49 4.55 1.20 13.93
C ASP A 49 4.60 -0.31 14.25
N GLY A 50 5.74 -0.94 13.95
CA GLY A 50 5.92 -2.39 14.12
C GLY A 50 5.31 -3.23 12.99
N PHE A 51 4.90 -2.62 11.89
CA PHE A 51 4.45 -3.30 10.68
C PHE A 51 5.18 -2.84 9.42
N VAL A 52 5.19 -3.72 8.42
CA VAL A 52 5.53 -3.41 7.03
C VAL A 52 4.32 -3.76 6.16
N CYS A 53 3.98 -2.89 5.23
CA CYS A 53 2.95 -3.13 4.22
C CYS A 53 3.57 -3.06 2.84
N THR A 54 3.39 -4.13 2.05
CA THR A 54 3.79 -4.18 0.66
C THR A 54 2.57 -3.89 -0.21
N LEU A 55 2.67 -2.85 -1.04
CA LEU A 55 1.66 -2.50 -2.05
C LEU A 55 2.07 -3.11 -3.38
N PHE A 56 1.12 -3.67 -4.10
CA PHE A 56 1.33 -4.34 -5.38
C PHE A 56 0.47 -3.70 -6.46
N ALA A 57 1.04 -3.50 -7.65
CA ALA A 57 0.34 -2.93 -8.81
C ALA A 57 -0.67 -3.92 -9.44
N GLN A 58 -0.60 -5.18 -9.05
CA GLN A 58 -1.51 -6.24 -9.45
C GLN A 58 -2.39 -6.67 -8.28
N PHE A 59 -3.52 -7.31 -8.60
CA PHE A 59 -4.27 -8.06 -7.60
C PHE A 59 -3.50 -9.31 -7.14
N GLY A 60 -3.87 -9.81 -5.98
CA GLY A 60 -3.38 -11.07 -5.42
C GLY A 60 -1.98 -10.99 -4.83
N CYS A 61 -1.49 -9.79 -4.51
CA CYS A 61 -0.17 -9.56 -3.92
C CYS A 61 0.94 -10.25 -4.70
N SER A 62 0.85 -10.11 -6.03
CA SER A 62 1.71 -10.77 -6.98
C SER A 62 2.59 -9.75 -7.70
N THR A 63 3.86 -10.12 -7.90
CA THR A 63 4.81 -9.35 -8.71
C THR A 63 4.87 -9.93 -10.11
N ALA A 64 4.71 -9.10 -11.15
CA ALA A 64 4.74 -9.59 -12.53
C ALA A 64 6.18 -9.87 -13.03
N ARG A 65 7.23 -9.39 -12.33
CA ARG A 65 8.64 -9.57 -12.73
C ARG A 65 9.56 -9.88 -11.54
N SER A 66 10.52 -10.78 -11.75
CA SER A 66 11.24 -11.49 -10.68
C SER A 66 12.58 -10.90 -10.21
N SER A 67 12.92 -9.64 -10.49
CA SER A 67 14.20 -9.08 -9.95
C SER A 67 14.36 -7.55 -9.94
N ASN A 68 13.49 -6.81 -10.62
CA ASN A 68 13.52 -5.35 -10.72
C ASN A 68 12.09 -4.77 -10.71
N SER A 69 11.22 -5.43 -9.95
CA SER A 69 9.79 -5.11 -9.87
C SER A 69 9.61 -3.62 -9.57
N GLN A 70 9.04 -2.91 -10.54
CA GLN A 70 8.36 -1.62 -10.33
C GLN A 70 6.87 -1.87 -10.06
N ASP A 71 6.51 -3.13 -9.79
CA ASP A 71 5.14 -3.60 -9.60
C ASP A 71 4.83 -3.77 -8.10
N GLU A 72 5.79 -3.48 -7.20
CA GLU A 72 5.57 -3.43 -5.76
C GLU A 72 6.47 -2.41 -5.05
N ILE A 73 6.01 -1.94 -3.89
CA ILE A 73 6.77 -1.11 -2.96
C ILE A 73 6.51 -1.60 -1.53
N SER A 74 7.48 -1.47 -0.64
CA SER A 74 7.31 -1.81 0.79
C SER A 74 7.41 -0.55 1.65
N LEU A 75 6.41 -0.37 2.52
CA LEU A 75 6.27 0.77 3.41
C LEU A 75 6.36 0.27 4.86
N VAL A 76 7.36 0.74 5.60
CA VAL A 76 7.49 0.48 7.04
C VAL A 76 6.61 1.43 7.84
N GLY A 77 6.47 1.23 9.16
CA GLY A 77 5.75 2.16 10.04
C GLY A 77 6.07 3.64 9.78
N GLY A 78 5.02 4.47 9.69
CA GLY A 78 5.12 5.90 9.39
C GLY A 78 4.15 6.37 8.29
N THR A 79 4.25 7.65 7.94
CA THR A 79 3.47 8.30 6.88
C THR A 79 4.30 8.39 5.60
N HIS A 80 3.72 7.94 4.48
CA HIS A 80 4.40 7.84 3.19
C HIS A 80 3.60 8.53 2.09
N ASP A 81 4.27 9.39 1.35
CA ASP A 81 3.83 9.85 0.02
C ASP A 81 4.40 8.88 -1.01
N ILE A 82 3.53 8.17 -1.74
CA ILE A 82 3.97 7.11 -2.65
C ILE A 82 4.35 7.62 -4.04
N LEU A 83 4.35 8.93 -4.27
CA LEU A 83 4.93 9.56 -5.47
C LEU A 83 6.44 9.38 -5.57
N ASN A 84 7.12 9.17 -4.44
CA ASN A 84 8.57 8.95 -4.40
C ASN A 84 8.97 8.13 -3.17
N VAL A 85 8.89 6.81 -3.31
CA VAL A 85 9.24 5.85 -2.25
C VAL A 85 10.44 4.99 -2.63
N PRO A 86 11.18 4.47 -1.64
CA PRO A 86 12.22 3.48 -1.89
C PRO A 86 11.62 2.21 -2.53
N GLY A 87 11.91 1.99 -3.81
CA GLY A 87 11.63 0.74 -4.52
C GLY A 87 12.86 -0.16 -4.59
N ILE A 88 12.68 -1.39 -5.08
CA ILE A 88 13.75 -2.40 -5.19
C ILE A 88 14.87 -1.94 -6.14
N ALA A 89 14.52 -1.23 -7.22
CA ALA A 89 15.46 -0.74 -8.23
C ALA A 89 15.90 0.72 -8.02
N GLY A 90 15.52 1.35 -6.90
CA GLY A 90 15.70 2.77 -6.61
C GLY A 90 14.39 3.47 -6.30
N PRO A 91 14.39 4.79 -6.08
CA PRO A 91 13.17 5.55 -5.85
C PRO A 91 12.19 5.38 -7.00
N THR A 92 10.94 5.05 -6.67
CA THR A 92 9.88 4.77 -7.64
C THR A 92 8.66 5.63 -7.31
N ASN A 93 8.03 6.14 -8.35
CA ASN A 93 6.69 6.69 -8.27
C ASN A 93 5.69 5.53 -8.38
N PHE A 94 4.93 5.32 -7.31
CA PHE A 94 3.92 4.28 -7.21
C PHE A 94 2.52 4.86 -7.00
N ASN A 95 2.34 6.15 -7.26
CA ASN A 95 1.04 6.82 -7.20
C ASN A 95 0.08 6.25 -8.24
N ASP A 96 -1.17 6.02 -7.85
CA ASP A 96 -2.24 5.51 -8.72
C ASP A 96 -1.91 4.15 -9.36
N MET A 97 -1.03 3.37 -8.71
CA MET A 97 -0.62 2.04 -9.16
C MET A 97 -1.20 0.88 -8.32
N PRO A 98 -1.31 0.96 -6.98
CA PRO A 98 -1.66 -0.19 -6.17
C PRO A 98 -3.04 -0.78 -6.49
N SER A 99 -3.11 -2.11 -6.59
CA SER A 99 -4.34 -2.89 -6.73
C SER A 99 -4.51 -3.90 -5.59
N SER A 100 -3.46 -4.22 -4.84
CA SER A 100 -3.55 -5.00 -3.61
C SER A 100 -2.48 -4.61 -2.59
N VAL A 101 -2.69 -5.04 -1.35
CA VAL A 101 -1.77 -4.83 -0.22
C VAL A 101 -1.65 -6.09 0.62
N SER A 102 -0.45 -6.34 1.14
CA SER A 102 -0.23 -7.30 2.22
C SER A 102 0.57 -6.64 3.33
N CYS A 103 0.22 -6.90 4.57
CA CYS A 103 0.87 -6.29 5.73
C CYS A 103 1.25 -7.36 6.74
N SER A 104 2.42 -7.22 7.35
CA SER A 104 2.93 -8.14 8.36
C SER A 104 3.68 -7.39 9.48
N PRO A 105 3.70 -7.94 10.71
CA PRO A 105 4.56 -7.42 11.77
C PRO A 105 6.05 -7.50 11.37
N VAL A 106 6.87 -6.54 11.80
CA VAL A 106 8.34 -6.55 11.63
C VAL A 106 9.09 -7.05 12.85
#